data_AF-R6LUN7-F1
#
_entry.id   AF-R6LUN7-F1
#
_cell.length_a   1.000
_cell.length_b   1.000
_cell.length_c   1.000
_cell.angle_alpha   90.00
_cell.angle_beta   90.00
_cell.angle_gamma   90.00
#
_symmetry.space_group_name_H-M   'P 1'
#
loop_
_entity.id
_entity.type
_entity.pdbx_description
1 polymer ?
#
loop_
_entity_poly.entity_id
_entity_poly.type
_entity_poly.pdbx_seq_one_letter_code
_entity_poly.pdbx_strand_id
1 'polypeptide(L)'
;MKVDEATLRRTISKNIAAYRKAHKDTQAGLAEKLNYSDKSVSKWERGESVPDIYILTQIADLYGITVSNLIGEVEPPKASKPTYHMFILLLSVSLVFAIAAVLFSAFLIAEVPFRAWLFFVYAIPVSAIVCIVFTSLWWGIWQQGVSISVLIWSLGVCLYLSLPLPNLSLLFIVCAALQILVLLWELFRKFRKK
;
A
#
# COMPACT_ATOMS: atom_id res chain seq x y z
N MET A 1 -4.25 17.85 30.61
CA MET A 1 -2.97 17.31 31.12
C MET A 1 -1.92 18.39 30.90
N LYS A 2 -1.36 19.02 31.94
CA LYS A 2 -0.30 20.00 31.75
C LYS A 2 0.95 19.24 31.30
N VAL A 3 1.39 19.44 30.07
CA VAL A 3 2.64 18.85 29.59
C VAL A 3 3.75 19.49 30.39
N ASP A 4 4.35 18.70 31.28
CA ASP A 4 5.51 19.12 32.06
C ASP A 4 6.74 19.20 31.13
N GLU A 5 7.47 20.31 31.20
CA GLU A 5 8.60 20.58 30.31
C GLU A 5 9.70 19.52 30.45
N ALA A 6 9.94 19.03 31.67
CA ALA A 6 10.92 17.98 31.92
C ALA A 6 10.49 16.64 31.25
N THR A 7 9.19 16.34 31.32
CA THR A 7 8.61 15.17 30.63
C THR A 7 8.77 15.29 29.11
N LEU A 8 8.50 16.47 28.53
CA LEU A 8 8.65 16.73 27.10
C LEU A 8 10.09 16.58 26.62
N ARG A 9 11.05 17.16 27.36
CA ARG A 9 12.48 17.05 27.07
C ARG A 9 12.95 15.60 27.04
N ARG A 10 12.50 14.80 28.02
CA ARG A 10 12.81 13.36 28.09
C ARG A 10 12.21 12.57 26.93
N THR A 11 11.03 12.94 26.48
CA THR A 11 10.38 12.29 25.33
C THR A 11 11.17 12.58 24.04
N ILE A 12 11.52 13.85 23.79
CA ILE A 12 12.31 14.25 22.63
C ILE A 12 13.66 13.55 22.61
N SER A 13 14.39 13.53 23.73
CA SER A 13 15.71 12.91 23.81
C SER A 13 15.68 11.41 23.50
N LYS A 14 14.69 10.70 24.07
CA LYS A 14 14.46 9.27 23.84
C LYS A 14 14.10 8.99 22.37
N ASN A 15 13.25 9.83 21.77
CA ASN A 15 12.77 9.64 20.41
C ASN A 15 13.88 9.86 19.39
N ILE A 16 14.69 10.91 19.53
CA ILE A 16 15.86 11.16 18.67
C ILE A 16 16.80 9.93 18.68
N ALA A 17 17.12 9.42 19.87
CA ALA A 17 17.98 8.25 20.00
C ALA A 17 17.35 6.97 19.39
N ALA A 18 16.03 6.79 19.53
CA ALA A 18 15.31 5.65 18.99
C ALA A 18 15.31 5.65 17.45
N TYR A 19 14.96 6.78 16.81
CA TYR A 19 14.93 6.90 15.36
C TYR A 19 16.32 6.78 14.74
N ARG A 20 17.34 7.37 15.38
CA ARG A 20 18.74 7.21 14.94
C ARG A 20 19.17 5.72 14.94
N LYS A 21 18.90 5.00 16.03
CA LYS A 21 19.23 3.58 16.14
C LYS A 21 18.44 2.72 15.15
N ALA A 22 17.17 3.04 14.90
CA ALA A 22 16.35 2.34 13.91
C ALA A 22 16.93 2.46 12.49
N HIS A 23 17.52 3.61 12.16
CA HIS A 23 18.16 3.86 10.87
C HIS A 23 19.65 3.49 10.83
N LYS A 24 20.17 2.84 11.89
CA LYS A 24 21.59 2.43 12.03
C LYS A 24 22.60 3.57 11.94
N ASP A 25 22.18 4.80 12.24
CA ASP A 25 23.07 5.96 12.24
C ASP A 25 23.88 6.03 13.55
N THR A 26 25.14 6.46 13.46
CA THR A 26 25.94 6.81 14.64
C THR A 26 25.64 8.24 15.08
N GLN A 27 26.00 8.63 16.31
CA GLN A 27 25.82 10.02 16.75
C GLN A 27 26.58 11.00 15.83
N ALA A 28 27.79 10.61 15.41
CA ALA A 28 28.58 11.37 14.45
C ALA A 28 27.92 11.42 13.06
N GLY A 29 27.34 10.31 12.59
CA GLY A 29 26.65 10.26 11.29
C GLY A 29 25.38 11.12 11.25
N LEU A 30 24.60 11.16 12.34
CA LEU A 30 23.49 12.10 12.44
C LEU A 30 23.97 13.55 12.49
N ALA A 31 25.06 13.81 13.21
CA ALA A 31 25.63 15.14 13.33
C ALA A 31 26.11 15.67 11.96
N GLU A 32 26.81 14.84 11.19
CA GLU A 32 27.26 15.16 9.83
C GLU A 32 26.08 15.51 8.91
N LYS A 33 25.01 14.70 8.93
CA LYS A 33 23.81 14.94 8.11
C LYS A 33 23.09 16.24 8.45
N LEU A 34 23.13 16.68 9.70
CA LEU A 34 22.49 17.91 10.17
C LEU A 34 23.43 19.12 10.13
N ASN A 35 24.71 18.96 9.76
CA ASN A 35 25.76 19.97 9.93
C ASN A 35 25.92 20.45 11.38
N TYR A 36 25.86 19.53 12.34
CA TYR A 36 26.09 19.78 13.77
C TYR A 36 27.30 19.00 14.28
N SER A 37 27.73 19.33 15.50
CA SER A 37 28.72 18.53 16.22
C SER A 37 28.08 17.27 16.82
N ASP A 38 28.85 16.18 16.85
CA ASP A 38 28.51 14.95 17.58
C ASP A 38 28.15 15.23 19.05
N LYS A 39 28.84 16.18 19.68
CA LYS A 39 28.56 16.67 21.04
C LYS A 39 27.15 17.25 21.16
N SER A 40 26.68 18.00 20.15
CA SER A 40 25.32 18.57 20.14
C SER A 40 24.27 17.47 20.11
N VAL A 41 24.42 16.48 19.22
CA VAL A 41 23.53 15.31 19.14
C VAL A 41 23.54 14.53 20.46
N SER A 42 24.72 14.35 21.04
CA SER A 42 24.88 13.66 22.32
C SER A 42 24.15 14.37 23.47
N LYS A 43 24.17 15.72 23.51
CA LYS A 43 23.41 16.52 24.49
C LYS A 43 21.90 16.40 24.29
N TRP A 44 21.43 16.36 23.05
CA TRP A 44 20.03 16.15 22.73
C TRP A 44 19.54 14.77 23.19
N GLU A 45 20.31 13.71 22.93
CA GLU A 45 19.97 12.34 23.36
C GLU A 45 20.01 12.14 24.88
N ARG A 46 20.81 12.93 25.61
CA ARG A 46 20.82 12.93 27.08
C ARG A 46 19.75 13.82 27.73
N GLY A 47 19.05 14.64 26.94
CA GLY A 47 18.07 15.61 27.45
C GLY A 47 18.69 16.82 28.14
N GLU A 48 20.00 17.05 27.97
CA GLU A 48 20.70 18.24 28.49
C GLU A 48 20.33 19.51 27.73
N SER A 49 19.97 19.36 26.44
CA SER A 49 19.45 20.44 25.61
C SER A 49 18.38 19.89 24.66
N VAL A 50 17.49 20.76 24.21
CA VAL A 50 16.49 20.43 23.17
C VAL A 50 16.96 21.07 21.87
N PRO A 51 16.97 20.33 20.75
CA PRO A 51 17.18 20.94 19.44
C PRO A 51 16.07 21.95 19.16
N ASP A 52 16.38 22.99 18.40
CA ASP A 52 15.35 23.96 18.00
C ASP A 52 14.31 23.30 17.05
N ILE A 53 13.21 24.02 16.81
CA ILE A 53 12.12 23.53 15.95
C ILE A 53 12.63 23.23 14.53
N TYR A 54 13.59 24.01 14.03
CA TYR A 54 14.15 23.83 12.69
C TYR A 54 14.98 22.53 12.58
N ILE A 55 15.76 22.20 13.61
CA ILE A 55 16.49 20.94 13.68
C ILE A 55 15.54 19.77 13.90
N LEU A 56 14.49 19.93 14.71
CA LEU A 56 13.44 18.92 14.83
C LEU A 56 12.76 18.63 13.48
N THR A 57 12.49 19.65 12.66
CA THR A 57 11.97 19.46 11.30
C THR A 57 12.96 18.72 10.41
N GLN A 58 14.25 19.06 10.46
CA GLN A 58 15.26 18.36 9.67
C GLN A 58 15.43 16.90 10.09
N ILE A 59 15.41 16.60 11.40
CA ILE A 59 15.45 15.22 11.90
C ILE A 59 14.22 14.45 11.42
N ALA A 60 13.05 15.09 11.45
CA ALA A 60 11.81 14.49 10.99
C ALA A 60 11.87 14.15 9.49
N ASP A 61 12.31 15.10 8.66
CA ASP A 61 12.48 14.92 7.22
C ASP A 61 13.53 13.85 6.90
N LEU A 62 14.66 13.85 7.62
CA LEU A 62 15.75 12.89 7.44
C LEU A 62 15.30 11.44 7.67
N TYR A 63 14.41 11.23 8.63
CA TYR A 63 13.90 9.90 8.99
C TYR A 63 12.50 9.61 8.43
N GLY A 64 11.93 10.50 7.61
CA GLY A 64 10.61 10.33 6.99
C GLY A 64 9.46 10.26 8.00
N ILE A 65 9.57 10.96 9.13
CA ILE A 65 8.57 11.04 10.20
C ILE A 65 8.04 12.48 10.33
N THR A 66 7.05 12.70 11.20
CA THR A 66 6.60 14.07 11.52
C THR A 66 7.25 14.58 12.80
N VAL A 67 7.34 15.89 12.97
CA VAL A 67 7.81 16.51 14.24
C VAL A 67 6.95 16.06 15.43
N SER A 68 5.66 15.79 15.22
CA SER A 68 4.77 15.22 16.24
C SER A 68 5.30 13.87 16.77
N ASN A 69 5.91 13.03 15.92
CA ASN A 69 6.51 11.77 16.34
C ASN A 69 7.78 11.95 17.21
N LEU A 70 8.43 13.11 17.15
CA LEU A 70 9.58 13.43 18.00
C LEU A 70 9.15 13.98 19.36
N ILE A 71 8.06 14.76 19.40
CA ILE A 71 7.60 15.48 20.60
C ILE A 71 6.57 14.65 21.41
N GLY A 72 5.76 13.84 20.73
CA GLY A 72 4.74 13.01 21.36
C GLY A 72 5.27 11.73 21.99
N GLU A 73 4.43 11.08 22.79
CA GLU A 73 4.66 9.68 23.16
C GLU A 73 4.82 8.88 21.87
N VAL A 74 5.82 7.99 21.83
CA VAL A 74 6.04 7.08 20.71
C VAL A 74 4.76 6.30 20.52
N GLU A 75 3.86 6.77 19.66
CA GLU A 75 3.06 5.83 18.91
C GLU A 75 4.12 5.00 18.20
N PRO A 76 4.25 3.70 18.53
CA PRO A 76 5.18 2.85 17.82
C PRO A 76 4.90 3.12 16.35
N PRO A 77 5.92 3.46 15.53
CA PRO A 77 5.69 3.61 14.11
C PRO A 77 4.87 2.39 13.74
N LYS A 78 3.63 2.59 13.26
CA LYS A 78 2.79 1.45 12.88
C LYS A 78 3.64 0.77 11.83
N ALA A 79 4.37 -0.26 12.27
CA ALA A 79 5.12 -1.10 11.40
C ALA A 79 3.99 -1.66 10.56
N SER A 80 3.86 -1.15 9.35
CA SER A 80 3.03 -1.76 8.33
C SER A 80 3.73 -3.09 8.11
N LYS A 81 3.46 -4.05 9.00
CA LYS A 81 3.95 -5.40 8.84
C LYS A 81 3.33 -5.79 7.52
N PRO A 82 4.13 -6.00 6.46
CA PRO A 82 3.60 -6.17 5.10
C PRO A 82 2.62 -7.35 5.02
N THR A 83 2.65 -8.22 6.01
CA THR A 83 1.68 -9.29 6.24
C THR A 83 0.22 -8.82 6.35
N TYR A 84 -0.07 -7.68 7.00
CA TYR A 84 -1.46 -7.21 7.13
C TYR A 84 -2.07 -6.79 5.79
N HIS A 85 -1.28 -6.19 4.89
CA HIS A 85 -1.76 -5.82 3.56
C HIS A 85 -2.21 -7.06 2.77
N MET A 86 -1.48 -8.17 2.89
CA MET A 86 -1.86 -9.42 2.22
C MET A 86 -3.10 -10.04 2.84
N PHE A 87 -3.27 -9.98 4.17
CA PHE A 87 -4.50 -10.42 4.82
C PHE A 87 -5.72 -9.60 4.40
N ILE A 88 -5.60 -8.27 4.31
CA ILE A 88 -6.72 -7.41 3.88
C ILE A 88 -7.10 -7.69 2.43
N LEU A 89 -6.12 -7.90 1.55
CA LEU A 89 -6.37 -8.27 0.15
C LEU A 89 -7.10 -9.62 0.06
N LEU A 90 -6.60 -10.65 0.76
CA LEU A 90 -7.20 -12.00 0.75
C LEU A 90 -8.62 -11.98 1.31
N LEU A 91 -8.84 -11.24 2.41
CA LEU A 91 -10.17 -11.07 2.99
C LEU A 91 -11.11 -10.41 1.97
N SER A 92 -10.67 -9.35 1.29
CA SER A 92 -11.47 -8.62 0.32
C SER A 92 -11.84 -9.47 -0.90
N VAL A 93 -10.89 -10.26 -1.43
CA VAL A 93 -11.16 -11.21 -2.52
C VAL A 93 -12.11 -12.32 -2.06
N SER A 94 -11.89 -12.89 -0.86
CA SER A 94 -12.78 -13.93 -0.32
C SER A 94 -14.21 -13.44 -0.14
N LEU A 95 -14.40 -12.17 0.22
CA LEU A 95 -15.70 -11.54 0.35
C LEU A 95 -16.43 -11.48 -1.00
N VAL A 96 -15.72 -11.15 -2.08
CA VAL A 96 -16.29 -11.14 -3.45
C VAL A 96 -16.79 -12.54 -3.83
N PHE A 97 -16.00 -13.58 -3.57
CA PHE A 97 -16.40 -14.96 -3.84
C PHE A 97 -17.53 -15.46 -2.92
N ALA A 98 -17.55 -15.04 -1.66
CA ALA A 98 -18.64 -15.34 -0.74
C ALA A 98 -19.97 -14.75 -1.24
N ILE A 99 -19.96 -13.49 -1.71
CA ILE A 99 -21.13 -12.85 -2.32
C ILE A 99 -21.59 -13.64 -3.56
N ALA A 100 -20.66 -14.04 -4.43
CA ALA A 100 -20.98 -14.86 -5.60
C ALA A 100 -21.60 -16.21 -5.23
N ALA A 101 -21.10 -16.87 -4.18
CA ALA A 101 -21.64 -18.14 -3.68
C ALA A 101 -23.05 -17.98 -3.08
N VAL A 102 -23.30 -16.89 -2.35
CA VAL A 102 -24.64 -16.57 -1.82
C VAL A 102 -25.63 -16.35 -2.96
N LEU A 103 -25.25 -15.56 -3.99
CA LEU A 103 -26.09 -15.34 -5.18
C LEU A 103 -26.35 -16.63 -5.93
N PHE A 104 -25.33 -17.46 -6.13
CA PHE A 104 -25.47 -18.78 -6.75
C PHE A 104 -26.48 -19.65 -5.99
N SER A 105 -26.33 -19.73 -4.67
CA SER A 105 -27.21 -20.55 -3.82
C SER A 105 -28.65 -20.03 -3.82
N ALA A 106 -28.84 -18.71 -3.75
CA ALA A 106 -30.16 -18.08 -3.80
C ALA A 106 -30.88 -18.36 -5.12
N PHE A 107 -30.17 -18.32 -6.24
CA PHE A 107 -30.76 -18.61 -7.57
C PHE A 107 -31.13 -20.08 -7.74
N LEU A 108 -30.36 -21.00 -7.15
CA LEU A 108 -30.73 -22.43 -7.14
C LEU A 108 -31.99 -22.68 -6.32
N ILE A 109 -32.12 -22.04 -5.15
CA ILE A 109 -33.30 -22.18 -4.29
C ILE A 109 -34.55 -21.58 -4.94
N ALA A 110 -34.40 -20.46 -5.64
CA ALA A 110 -35.50 -19.77 -6.32
C ALA A 110 -35.88 -20.41 -7.68
N GLU A 111 -35.23 -21.51 -8.08
CA GLU A 111 -35.44 -22.22 -9.34
C GLU A 111 -35.46 -21.31 -10.59
N VAL A 112 -34.67 -20.23 -10.55
CA VAL A 112 -34.63 -19.26 -11.66
C VAL A 112 -33.90 -19.92 -12.84
N PRO A 113 -34.47 -19.91 -14.07
CA PRO A 113 -33.86 -20.51 -15.26
C PRO A 113 -32.73 -19.63 -15.81
N PHE A 114 -31.71 -19.41 -14.98
CA PHE A 114 -30.54 -18.60 -15.28
C PHE A 114 -29.26 -19.43 -15.07
N ARG A 115 -28.22 -19.12 -15.85
CA ARG A 115 -26.91 -19.77 -15.76
C ARG A 115 -26.15 -19.27 -14.52
N ALA A 116 -26.59 -19.70 -13.33
CA ALA A 116 -26.10 -19.18 -12.04
C ALA A 116 -24.58 -19.36 -11.86
N TRP A 117 -23.95 -20.35 -12.49
CA TRP A 117 -22.49 -20.54 -12.45
C TRP A 117 -21.71 -19.34 -13.00
N LEU A 118 -22.33 -18.49 -13.85
CA LEU A 118 -21.73 -17.25 -14.34
C LEU A 118 -21.38 -16.26 -13.23
N PHE A 119 -22.02 -16.34 -12.05
CA PHE A 119 -21.65 -15.49 -10.90
C PHE A 119 -20.19 -15.69 -10.48
N PHE A 120 -19.67 -16.91 -10.55
CA PHE A 120 -18.26 -17.18 -10.26
C PHE A 120 -17.34 -16.63 -11.34
N VAL A 121 -17.78 -16.64 -12.60
CA VAL A 121 -17.01 -16.05 -13.71
C VAL A 121 -16.91 -14.54 -13.53
N TYR A 122 -18.01 -13.88 -13.17
CA TYR A 122 -18.04 -12.43 -12.89
C TYR A 122 -17.32 -12.04 -11.60
N ALA A 123 -17.16 -12.96 -10.64
CA ALA A 123 -16.38 -12.71 -9.44
C ALA A 123 -14.88 -12.46 -9.75
N ILE A 124 -14.36 -13.03 -10.85
CA ILE A 124 -12.95 -12.89 -11.26
C ILE A 124 -12.60 -11.44 -11.64
N PRO A 125 -13.29 -10.76 -12.60
CA PRO A 125 -12.98 -9.37 -12.91
C PRO A 125 -13.25 -8.42 -11.74
N VAL A 126 -14.28 -8.67 -10.92
CA VAL A 126 -14.54 -7.89 -9.70
C VAL A 126 -13.37 -8.01 -8.72
N SER A 127 -12.87 -9.23 -8.51
CA SER A 127 -11.69 -9.47 -7.67
C SER A 127 -10.44 -8.82 -8.25
N ALA A 128 -10.28 -8.79 -9.58
CA ALA A 128 -9.17 -8.11 -10.24
C ALA A 128 -9.20 -6.59 -10.01
N ILE A 129 -10.37 -5.95 -10.02
CA ILE A 129 -10.53 -4.52 -9.67
C ILE A 129 -10.08 -4.27 -8.22
N VAL A 130 -10.51 -5.11 -7.28
CA VAL A 130 -10.08 -5.05 -5.88
C VAL A 130 -8.56 -5.18 -5.77
N CYS A 131 -7.95 -6.13 -6.50
CA CYS A 131 -6.51 -6.27 -6.58
C CYS A 131 -5.82 -5.02 -7.14
N ILE A 132 -6.36 -4.36 -8.17
CA ILE A 132 -5.78 -3.13 -8.73
C ILE A 132 -5.75 -2.01 -7.69
N VAL A 133 -6.83 -1.81 -6.95
CA VAL A 133 -6.90 -0.78 -5.89
C VAL A 133 -5.84 -1.05 -4.83
N PHE A 134 -5.80 -2.25 -4.27
CA PHE A 134 -4.84 -2.57 -3.20
C PHE A 134 -3.39 -2.63 -3.67
N THR A 135 -3.12 -3.13 -4.89
CA THR A 135 -1.77 -3.10 -5.46
C THR A 135 -1.30 -1.67 -5.73
N SER A 136 -2.21 -0.74 -6.08
CA SER A 136 -1.89 0.68 -6.20
C SER A 136 -1.63 1.37 -4.85
N LEU A 137 -2.22 0.88 -3.76
CA LEU A 137 -2.05 1.47 -2.42
C LEU A 137 -0.75 1.01 -1.74
N TRP A 138 -0.36 -0.26 -1.92
CA TRP A 138 0.65 -0.88 -1.07
C TRP A 138 1.86 -1.44 -1.83
N TRP A 139 1.75 -1.65 -3.14
CA TRP A 139 2.76 -2.37 -3.91
C TRP A 139 3.23 -1.60 -5.15
N GLY A 140 4.28 -2.14 -5.78
CA GLY A 140 4.93 -1.54 -6.93
C GLY A 140 4.19 -1.75 -8.25
N ILE A 141 4.65 -1.01 -9.26
CA ILE A 141 4.08 -0.94 -10.62
C ILE A 141 3.90 -2.34 -11.26
N TRP A 142 4.85 -3.25 -11.02
CA TRP A 142 4.80 -4.60 -11.60
C TRP A 142 3.57 -5.42 -11.19
N GLN A 143 3.13 -5.31 -9.93
CA GLN A 143 1.95 -6.05 -9.45
C GLN A 143 0.64 -5.44 -9.93
N GLN A 144 0.64 -4.12 -10.16
CA GLN A 144 -0.48 -3.41 -10.78
C GLN A 144 -0.69 -3.90 -12.21
N GLY A 145 0.39 -4.03 -13.00
CA GLY A 145 0.33 -4.54 -14.37
C GLY A 145 -0.23 -5.97 -14.46
N VAL A 146 0.15 -6.85 -13.53
CA VAL A 146 -0.41 -8.22 -13.45
C VAL A 146 -1.92 -8.18 -13.18
N SER A 147 -2.36 -7.36 -12.22
CA SER A 147 -3.78 -7.24 -11.87
C SER A 147 -4.63 -6.70 -13.03
N ILE A 148 -4.10 -5.71 -13.77
CA ILE A 148 -4.75 -5.18 -14.98
C ILE A 148 -4.85 -6.25 -16.07
N SER A 149 -3.81 -7.08 -16.23
CA SER A 149 -3.82 -8.18 -17.20
C SER A 149 -4.92 -9.19 -16.88
N VAL A 150 -5.05 -9.59 -15.61
CA VAL A 150 -6.13 -10.48 -15.15
C VAL A 150 -7.50 -9.86 -15.43
N LEU A 151 -7.66 -8.55 -15.23
CA LEU A 151 -8.92 -7.86 -15.52
C LEU A 151 -9.28 -7.93 -17.01
N ILE A 152 -8.34 -7.63 -17.92
CA ILE A 152 -8.58 -7.62 -19.37
C ILE A 152 -9.04 -8.99 -19.88
N TRP A 153 -8.34 -10.06 -19.47
CA TRP A 153 -8.66 -11.41 -19.93
C TRP A 153 -9.93 -11.96 -19.27
N SER A 154 -10.13 -11.72 -17.97
CA SER A 154 -11.35 -12.17 -17.28
C SER A 154 -12.59 -11.46 -17.80
N LEU A 155 -12.53 -10.15 -18.09
CA LEU A 155 -13.62 -9.41 -18.72
C LEU A 155 -13.93 -9.95 -20.12
N GLY A 156 -12.90 -10.32 -20.89
CA GLY A 156 -13.09 -10.94 -22.20
C GLY A 156 -13.79 -12.29 -22.13
N VAL A 157 -13.41 -13.14 -21.17
CA VAL A 157 -14.08 -14.42 -20.90
C VAL A 157 -15.52 -14.22 -20.43
N CYS A 158 -15.77 -13.24 -19.55
CA CYS A 158 -17.13 -12.89 -19.12
C CYS A 158 -18.03 -12.53 -20.29
N LEU A 159 -17.58 -11.64 -21.18
CA LEU A 159 -18.38 -11.22 -22.33
C LEU A 159 -18.61 -12.39 -23.30
N TYR A 160 -17.59 -13.21 -23.53
CA TYR A 160 -17.67 -14.39 -24.39
C TYR A 160 -18.71 -15.41 -23.92
N LEU A 161 -18.78 -15.67 -22.62
CA LEU A 161 -19.72 -16.65 -22.04
C LEU A 161 -21.16 -16.12 -21.92
N SER A 162 -21.32 -14.80 -21.84
CA SER A 162 -22.61 -14.17 -21.60
C SER A 162 -23.37 -13.83 -22.87
N LEU A 163 -22.68 -13.50 -23.96
CA LEU A 163 -23.30 -13.07 -25.21
C LEU A 163 -23.23 -14.17 -26.28
N PRO A 164 -24.37 -14.74 -26.73
CA PRO A 164 -24.38 -15.76 -27.78
C PRO A 164 -24.33 -15.10 -29.17
N LEU A 165 -23.31 -14.28 -29.44
CA LEU A 165 -23.16 -13.56 -30.71
C LEU A 165 -22.14 -14.28 -31.62
N PRO A 166 -22.38 -14.31 -32.95
CA PRO A 166 -21.41 -14.86 -33.90
C PRO A 166 -20.11 -14.03 -33.90
N ASN A 167 -18.98 -14.68 -34.11
CA ASN A 167 -17.63 -14.07 -34.17
C ASN A 167 -17.17 -13.35 -32.89
N LEU A 168 -17.79 -13.62 -31.74
CA LEU A 168 -17.40 -13.01 -30.47
C LEU A 168 -15.97 -13.39 -30.03
N SER A 169 -15.37 -14.44 -30.62
CA SER A 169 -13.94 -14.77 -30.43
C SER A 169 -12.99 -13.63 -30.85
N LEU A 170 -13.41 -12.72 -31.74
CA LEU A 170 -12.64 -11.52 -32.11
C LEU A 170 -12.38 -10.60 -30.92
N LEU A 171 -13.20 -10.69 -29.86
CA LEU A 171 -13.01 -9.95 -28.62
C LEU A 171 -11.65 -10.26 -27.97
N PHE A 172 -11.13 -11.49 -28.10
CA PHE A 172 -9.81 -11.84 -27.59
C PHE A 172 -8.67 -11.12 -28.32
N ILE A 173 -8.86 -10.78 -29.60
CA ILE A 173 -7.90 -9.96 -30.36
C ILE A 173 -7.88 -8.53 -29.78
N VAL A 174 -9.06 -7.99 -29.45
CA VAL A 174 -9.17 -6.69 -28.77
C VAL A 174 -8.49 -6.73 -27.40
N CYS A 175 -8.74 -7.77 -26.59
CA CYS A 175 -8.06 -7.98 -25.32
C CYS A 175 -6.53 -8.04 -25.49
N ALA A 176 -6.03 -8.75 -26.50
CA ALA A 176 -4.60 -8.81 -26.79
C ALA A 176 -4.02 -7.43 -27.17
N ALA A 177 -4.72 -6.65 -27.98
CA ALA A 177 -4.31 -5.29 -28.33
C ALA A 177 -4.26 -4.38 -27.10
N LEU A 178 -5.27 -4.45 -26.21
CA LEU A 178 -5.29 -3.73 -24.94
C LEU A 178 -4.16 -4.17 -24.01
N GLN A 179 -3.84 -5.47 -23.96
CA GLN A 179 -2.72 -6.00 -23.18
C GLN A 179 -1.38 -5.41 -23.63
N ILE A 180 -1.16 -5.29 -24.95
CA ILE A 180 0.06 -4.69 -25.50
C ILE A 180 0.15 -3.22 -25.08
N LEU A 181 -0.94 -2.46 -25.17
CA LEU A 181 -0.97 -1.06 -24.72
C LEU A 181 -0.63 -0.92 -23.23
N VAL A 182 -1.18 -1.80 -22.37
CA VAL A 182 -0.87 -1.80 -20.94
C VAL A 182 0.60 -2.13 -20.68
N LEU A 183 1.18 -3.11 -21.39
CA LEU A 183 2.59 -3.45 -21.25
C LEU A 183 3.50 -2.28 -21.64
N LEU A 184 3.19 -1.59 -22.75
CA LEU A 184 3.91 -0.38 -23.17
C LEU A 184 3.81 0.73 -22.13
N TRP A 185 2.62 0.94 -21.57
CA TRP A 185 2.39 1.94 -20.53
C TRP A 185 3.16 1.64 -19.24
N GLU A 186 3.15 0.39 -18.77
CA GLU A 186 3.89 0.01 -17.56
C GLU A 186 5.40 0.08 -17.76
N LEU A 187 5.90 -0.26 -18.96
CA LEU A 187 7.28 -0.04 -19.36
C LEU A 187 7.64 1.47 -19.30
N PHE A 188 6.80 2.32 -19.86
CA PHE A 188 6.99 3.78 -19.84
C PHE A 188 6.96 4.34 -18.41
N ARG A 189 6.01 3.91 -17.56
CA ARG A 189 5.97 4.28 -16.13
C ARG A 189 7.22 3.84 -15.39
N LYS A 190 7.77 2.67 -15.72
CA LYS A 190 9.03 2.18 -15.13
C LYS A 190 10.21 3.10 -15.49
N PHE A 191 10.31 3.55 -16.74
CA PHE A 191 11.39 4.44 -17.17
C PHE A 191 11.30 5.84 -16.55
N ARG A 192 10.10 6.37 -16.32
CA ARG A 192 9.90 7.71 -15.74
C ARG A 192 10.21 7.83 -14.25
N LYS A 193 10.24 6.69 -13.53
CA LYS A 193 10.55 6.66 -12.08
C LYS A 193 12.04 6.43 -11.78
N LYS A 194 12.88 6.26 -12.80
CA LYS A 194 14.34 6.15 -12.70
C LYS A 194 14.97 7.50 -12.97
#